data_AF-A0A8J5H8L3-F1
#
_entry.id   AF-A0A8J5H8L3-F1
#
_cell.length_a   1.000
_cell.length_b   1.000
_cell.length_c   1.000
_cell.angle_alpha   90.00
_cell.angle_beta   90.00
_cell.angle_gamma   90.00
#
_symmetry.space_group_name_H-M   'P 1'
#
loop_
_entity.id
_entity.type
_entity.pdbx_description
1 polymer ?
#
loop_
_entity_poly.entity_id
_entity_poly.type
_entity_poly.pdbx_seq_one_letter_code
_entity_poly.pdbx_strand_id
1 'polypeptide(L)'
;MSSFLVHNSGVAIFGFCMFLCLLYVLLFRSCVRHRRSASTGEVDDLALREAGLSQPTIDALPSFVYRGRGESKDGAASATVDCAVCLGQVAEGEMVRQLPTCRHAFHIECIDKWLRSHSLCPLCRADTKPPPPPLPE
;
A
#
# COMPACT_ATOMS: atom_id res chain seq x y z
N MET A 1 -15.70 -2.43 -44.32
CA MET A 1 -16.43 -1.42 -43.50
C MET A 1 -16.74 -1.95 -42.09
N SER A 2 -17.03 -3.24 -41.92
CA SER A 2 -17.27 -3.90 -40.62
C SER A 2 -16.05 -4.00 -39.70
N SER A 3 -14.84 -4.26 -40.24
CA SER A 3 -13.62 -4.45 -39.44
C SER A 3 -13.12 -3.18 -38.72
N PHE A 4 -13.38 -2.01 -39.30
CA PHE A 4 -13.05 -0.71 -38.69
C PHE A 4 -14.00 -0.35 -37.55
N LEU A 5 -15.28 -0.71 -37.66
CA LEU A 5 -16.27 -0.49 -36.59
C LEU A 5 -15.97 -1.36 -35.36
N VAL A 6 -15.51 -2.60 -35.55
CA VAL A 6 -15.13 -3.50 -34.44
C VAL A 6 -13.84 -3.04 -33.76
N HIS A 7 -12.84 -2.55 -34.51
CA HIS A 7 -11.62 -1.97 -33.93
C HIS A 7 -11.91 -0.70 -33.11
N ASN A 8 -12.75 0.21 -33.63
CA ASN A 8 -13.09 1.45 -32.94
C ASN A 8 -13.92 1.18 -31.67
N SER A 9 -14.77 0.16 -31.70
CA SER A 9 -15.52 -0.32 -30.54
C SER A 9 -14.59 -0.93 -29.48
N GLY A 10 -13.58 -1.70 -29.91
CA GLY A 10 -12.60 -2.30 -29.00
C GLY A 10 -11.75 -1.25 -28.28
N VAL A 11 -11.32 -0.20 -28.99
CA VAL A 11 -10.56 0.92 -28.39
C VAL A 11 -11.43 1.70 -27.41
N ALA A 12 -12.70 1.94 -27.73
CA ALA A 12 -13.63 2.63 -26.85
C ALA A 12 -13.89 1.84 -25.55
N ILE A 13 -14.09 0.51 -25.66
CA ILE A 13 -14.29 -0.37 -24.50
C ILE A 13 -13.03 -0.42 -23.64
N PHE A 14 -11.85 -0.59 -24.25
CA PHE A 14 -10.58 -0.62 -23.52
C PHE A 14 -10.33 0.70 -22.78
N GLY A 15 -10.58 1.84 -23.43
CA GLY A 15 -10.49 3.17 -22.83
C GLY A 15 -11.47 3.36 -21.67
N PHE A 16 -12.71 2.92 -21.83
CA PHE A 16 -13.71 2.97 -20.75
C PHE A 16 -13.34 2.07 -19.57
N CYS A 17 -12.88 0.84 -19.81
CA CYS A 17 -12.38 -0.05 -18.78
C CYS A 17 -11.18 0.55 -18.03
N MET A 18 -10.20 1.11 -18.75
CA MET A 18 -9.07 1.83 -18.14
C MET A 18 -9.53 3.02 -17.30
N PHE A 19 -10.46 3.82 -17.81
CA PHE A 19 -11.00 4.97 -17.10
C PHE A 19 -11.77 4.57 -15.84
N LEU A 20 -12.62 3.54 -15.91
CA LEU A 20 -13.33 3.01 -14.75
C LEU A 20 -12.37 2.40 -13.72
N CYS A 21 -11.32 1.68 -14.15
CA CYS A 21 -10.29 1.18 -13.26
C CYS A 21 -9.54 2.33 -12.56
N LEU A 22 -9.16 3.38 -13.29
CA LEU A 22 -8.50 4.56 -12.72
C LEU A 22 -9.44 5.29 -11.75
N LEU A 23 -10.70 5.52 -12.10
CA LEU A 23 -11.69 6.11 -11.20
C LEU A 23 -11.89 5.27 -9.94
N TYR A 24 -12.00 3.95 -10.06
CA TYR A 24 -12.12 3.05 -8.91
C TYR A 24 -10.91 3.14 -7.99
N VAL A 25 -9.69 3.13 -8.54
CA VAL A 25 -8.45 3.31 -7.78
C VAL A 25 -8.43 4.66 -7.08
N LEU A 26 -8.77 5.75 -7.77
CA LEU A 26 -8.81 7.10 -7.19
C LEU A 26 -9.89 7.24 -6.12
N LEU A 27 -11.08 6.65 -6.31
CA LEU A 27 -12.17 6.65 -5.34
C LEU A 27 -11.83 5.80 -4.13
N PHE A 28 -11.23 4.62 -4.30
CA PHE A 28 -10.79 3.80 -3.18
C PHE A 28 -9.66 4.47 -2.40
N ARG A 29 -8.67 5.06 -3.08
CA ARG A 29 -7.65 5.92 -2.46
C ARG A 29 -8.32 7.04 -1.65
N SER A 30 -9.35 7.68 -2.22
CA SER A 30 -10.08 8.78 -1.57
C SER A 30 -10.93 8.29 -0.39
N CYS A 31 -11.61 7.15 -0.49
CA CYS A 31 -12.44 6.56 0.57
C CYS A 31 -11.60 6.01 1.72
N VAL A 32 -10.47 5.36 1.43
CA VAL A 32 -9.49 4.95 2.45
C VAL A 32 -8.86 6.19 3.09
N ARG A 33 -8.52 7.22 2.30
CA ARG A 33 -8.04 8.50 2.82
C ARG A 33 -9.09 9.23 3.67
N HIS A 34 -10.37 9.15 3.31
CA HIS A 34 -11.48 9.80 4.01
C HIS A 34 -11.93 9.04 5.26
N ARG A 35 -11.93 7.69 5.24
CA ARG A 35 -12.11 6.89 6.47
C ARG A 35 -11.02 7.19 7.51
N ARG A 36 -9.81 7.59 7.09
CA ARG A 36 -8.75 8.03 8.00
C ARG A 36 -8.98 9.41 8.62
N SER A 37 -9.81 10.28 8.04
CA SER A 37 -10.08 11.61 8.62
C SER A 37 -11.10 11.59 9.77
N ALA A 38 -11.80 10.48 10.00
CA ALA A 38 -12.79 10.36 11.06
C ALA A 38 -12.19 10.02 12.44
N SER A 39 -10.88 9.74 12.56
CA SER A 39 -10.21 9.52 13.83
C SER A 39 -9.02 10.47 13.99
N THR A 40 -8.97 11.11 15.16
CA THR A 40 -7.93 11.98 15.75
C THR A 40 -8.02 13.46 15.36
N GLY A 41 -8.77 14.22 16.17
CA GLY A 41 -8.40 15.61 16.47
C GLY A 41 -7.23 15.60 17.45
N GLU A 42 -6.11 16.20 17.04
CA GLU A 42 -5.16 16.97 17.86
C GLU A 42 -4.15 17.58 16.87
N VAL A 43 -4.20 18.89 16.69
CA VAL A 43 -3.59 19.60 15.55
C VAL A 43 -2.36 20.36 16.04
N ASP A 44 -1.23 19.67 16.23
CA ASP A 44 0.09 20.33 16.36
C ASP A 44 1.27 19.34 16.14
N ASP A 45 1.08 18.06 16.49
CA ASP A 45 2.11 17.00 16.37
C ASP A 45 2.28 16.45 14.93
N LEU A 46 1.31 16.74 14.05
CA LEU A 46 1.23 16.14 12.71
C LEU A 46 2.31 16.65 11.75
N ALA A 47 2.72 17.91 11.86
CA ALA A 47 3.66 18.53 10.91
C ALA A 47 5.07 17.92 10.99
N LEU A 48 5.52 17.49 12.17
CA LEU A 48 6.82 16.83 12.36
C LEU A 48 6.79 15.35 11.97
N ARG A 49 5.62 14.70 12.08
CA ARG A 49 5.40 13.28 11.76
C ARG A 49 5.11 13.04 10.26
N GLU A 50 4.83 14.11 9.53
CA GLU A 50 4.79 14.16 8.08
C GLU A 50 6.18 14.41 7.46
N ALA A 51 7.24 14.59 8.26
CA ALA A 51 8.60 14.59 7.73
C ALA A 51 8.98 13.16 7.32
N GLY A 52 9.36 12.98 6.06
CA GLY A 52 9.78 11.68 5.54
C GLY A 52 11.05 11.13 6.21
N LEU A 53 11.25 9.83 6.06
CA LEU A 53 12.47 9.14 6.47
C LEU A 53 13.56 9.29 5.42
N SER A 54 14.82 9.29 5.89
CA SER A 54 15.98 9.21 5.01
C SER A 54 16.07 7.84 4.35
N GLN A 55 16.57 7.77 3.12
CA GLN A 55 16.75 6.53 2.36
C GLN A 55 17.45 5.41 3.16
N PRO A 56 18.57 5.64 3.89
CA PRO A 56 19.22 4.56 4.65
C PRO A 56 18.34 4.03 5.80
N THR A 57 17.49 4.87 6.40
CA THR A 57 16.53 4.45 7.42
C THR A 57 15.44 3.56 6.82
N ILE A 58 14.97 3.90 5.62
CA ILE A 58 13.97 3.11 4.89
C ILE A 58 14.56 1.75 4.52
N ASP A 59 15.78 1.73 3.98
CA ASP A 59 16.44 0.49 3.54
C ASP A 59 16.65 -0.49 4.69
N ALA A 60 16.93 0.01 5.90
CA ALA A 60 17.10 -0.79 7.11
C ALA A 60 15.82 -1.47 7.64
N LEU A 61 14.63 -1.11 7.13
CA LEU A 61 13.38 -1.72 7.58
C LEU A 61 13.30 -3.20 7.14
N PRO A 62 12.62 -4.07 7.90
CA PRO A 62 12.47 -5.48 7.54
C PRO A 62 11.81 -5.67 6.17
N SER A 63 12.47 -6.41 5.28
CA SER A 63 11.90 -6.83 4.00
C SER A 63 12.10 -8.33 3.77
N PHE A 64 11.15 -8.94 3.07
CA PHE A 64 11.18 -10.36 2.77
C PHE A 64 10.42 -10.66 1.47
N VAL A 65 10.74 -11.79 0.85
CA VAL A 65 9.97 -12.31 -0.28
C VAL A 65 8.64 -12.83 0.26
N TYR A 66 7.53 -12.29 -0.25
CA TYR A 66 6.21 -12.75 0.11
C TYR A 66 6.03 -14.19 -0.38
N ARG A 67 5.89 -15.11 0.58
CA ARG A 67 5.38 -16.44 0.28
C ARG A 67 3.88 -16.37 0.48
N GLY A 68 3.14 -16.49 -0.61
CA GLY A 68 1.69 -16.72 -0.52
C GLY A 68 1.46 -17.94 0.37
N ARG A 69 0.41 -17.91 1.20
CA ARG A 69 -0.07 -19.15 1.79
C ARG A 69 -0.68 -19.93 0.63
N GLY A 70 0.12 -20.83 0.05
CA GLY A 70 -0.27 -21.66 -1.10
C GLY A 70 -1.64 -22.27 -0.87
N GLU A 71 -2.41 -22.40 -1.95
CA GLU A 71 -3.78 -22.93 -1.97
C GLU A 71 -3.90 -24.14 -1.03
N SER A 72 -4.39 -23.90 0.19
CA SER A 72 -4.77 -25.00 1.06
C SER A 72 -5.95 -25.68 0.37
N LYS A 73 -5.88 -27.00 0.21
CA LYS A 73 -6.98 -27.84 -0.31
C LYS A 73 -8.27 -27.76 0.52
N ASP A 74 -8.23 -27.04 1.64
CA ASP A 74 -9.37 -26.64 2.43
C ASP A 74 -9.75 -25.22 1.99
N GLY A 75 -10.93 -25.04 1.38
CA GLY A 75 -11.41 -23.82 0.71
C GLY A 75 -11.59 -22.56 1.58
N ALA A 76 -10.70 -22.32 2.54
CA ALA A 76 -10.52 -21.05 3.20
C ALA A 76 -9.73 -20.13 2.26
N ALA A 77 -10.36 -19.00 1.88
CA ALA A 77 -9.78 -17.97 1.03
C ALA A 77 -8.27 -17.79 1.30
N SER A 78 -7.45 -18.02 0.28
CA SER A 78 -6.03 -17.67 0.32
C SER A 78 -5.93 -16.25 0.88
N ALA A 79 -5.23 -16.09 2.01
CA ALA A 79 -5.07 -14.80 2.65
C ALA A 79 -4.13 -13.96 1.78
N THR A 80 -4.68 -13.35 0.74
CA THR A 80 -3.97 -12.47 -0.17
C THR A 80 -3.73 -11.15 0.54
N VAL A 81 -2.48 -10.69 0.55
CA VAL A 81 -2.14 -9.38 1.11
C VAL A 81 -2.31 -8.34 0.01
N ASP A 82 -3.11 -7.31 0.24
CA ASP A 82 -3.26 -6.20 -0.69
C ASP A 82 -2.38 -5.02 -0.26
N CYS A 83 -1.62 -4.46 -1.20
CA CYS A 83 -0.82 -3.27 -0.95
C CYS A 83 -1.70 -2.02 -0.98
N ALA A 84 -1.96 -1.42 0.18
CA ALA A 84 -2.81 -0.22 0.27
C ALA A 84 -2.23 1.05 -0.40
N VAL A 85 -0.99 0.99 -0.90
CA VAL A 85 -0.34 2.10 -1.61
C VAL A 85 -0.63 2.06 -3.10
N CYS A 86 -0.56 0.89 -3.75
CA CYS A 86 -0.87 0.71 -5.18
C CYS A 86 -2.26 0.11 -5.43
N LEU A 87 -2.92 -0.40 -4.40
CA LEU A 87 -4.17 -1.16 -4.42
C LEU A 87 -4.11 -2.48 -5.20
N GLY A 88 -2.89 -2.96 -5.49
CA GLY A 88 -2.66 -4.26 -6.09
C GLY A 88 -2.51 -5.35 -5.04
N GLN A 89 -2.83 -6.58 -5.44
CA GLN A 89 -2.51 -7.77 -4.68
C GLN A 89 -1.00 -8.01 -4.67
N VAL A 90 -0.45 -8.40 -3.52
CA VAL A 90 0.92 -8.88 -3.41
C VAL A 90 0.95 -10.34 -3.86
N ALA A 91 1.68 -10.62 -4.93
CA ALA A 91 1.86 -11.94 -5.48
C ALA A 91 3.00 -12.69 -4.79
N GLU A 92 2.93 -14.03 -4.82
CA GLU A 92 4.03 -14.87 -4.35
C GLU A 92 5.31 -14.57 -5.14
N GLY A 93 6.43 -14.45 -4.43
CA GLY A 93 7.72 -14.09 -5.01
C GLY A 93 8.01 -12.58 -5.04
N GLU A 94 7.02 -11.73 -4.76
CA GLU A 94 7.25 -10.29 -4.68
C GLU A 94 7.95 -9.86 -3.38
N MET A 95 8.83 -8.87 -3.48
CA MET A 95 9.49 -8.28 -2.31
C MET A 95 8.54 -7.34 -1.59
N VAL A 96 8.25 -7.65 -0.33
CA VAL A 96 7.48 -6.79 0.57
C VAL A 96 8.35 -6.25 1.68
N ARG A 97 8.02 -5.05 2.12
CA ARG A 97 8.58 -4.45 3.33
C ARG A 97 7.50 -4.41 4.39
N GLN A 98 7.86 -4.87 5.58
CA GLN A 98 6.99 -4.92 6.74
C GLN A 98 7.41 -3.86 7.74
N LEU A 99 6.44 -3.06 8.18
CA LEU A 99 6.69 -2.03 9.18
C LEU A 99 6.87 -2.68 10.56
N PRO A 100 7.90 -2.31 11.34
CA PRO A 100 8.26 -3.01 12.57
C PRO A 100 7.20 -2.90 13.67
N THR A 101 6.53 -1.75 13.78
CA THR A 101 5.58 -1.45 14.86
C THR A 101 4.21 -2.10 14.65
N CYS A 102 3.68 -2.05 13.42
CA CYS A 102 2.32 -2.50 13.11
C CYS A 102 2.25 -3.76 12.25
N ARG A 103 3.39 -4.27 11.78
CA ARG A 103 3.51 -5.48 10.96
C ARG A 103 2.72 -5.48 9.63
N HIS A 104 2.21 -4.33 9.20
CA HIS A 104 1.63 -4.19 7.87
C HIS A 104 2.72 -4.32 6.79
N ALA A 105 2.41 -5.10 5.76
CA ALA A 105 3.28 -5.38 4.63
C ALA A 105 2.77 -4.68 3.37
N PHE A 106 3.71 -4.18 2.56
CA PHE A 106 3.45 -3.49 1.30
C PHE A 106 4.55 -3.86 0.30
N HIS A 107 4.31 -3.69 -1.00
CA HIS A 107 5.40 -3.75 -2.00
C HIS A 107 6.53 -2.81 -1.61
N ILE A 108 7.78 -3.31 -1.67
CA ILE A 108 8.97 -2.56 -1.27
C ILE A 108 9.02 -1.19 -1.97
N GLU A 109 8.83 -1.16 -3.30
CA GLU A 109 8.88 0.09 -4.07
C GLU A 109 7.79 1.09 -3.68
N CYS A 110 6.61 0.57 -3.31
CA CYS A 110 5.46 1.40 -3.00
C CYS A 110 5.62 2.07 -1.64
N ILE A 111 6.00 1.30 -0.62
CA ILE A 111 6.18 1.85 0.72
C ILE A 111 7.43 2.71 0.82
N ASP A 112 8.51 2.39 0.11
CA ASP A 112 9.73 3.21 0.13
C ASP A 112 9.47 4.60 -0.48
N LYS A 113 8.66 4.67 -1.56
CA LYS A 113 8.16 5.94 -2.12
C LYS A 113 7.34 6.73 -1.12
N TRP A 114 6.46 6.07 -0.38
CA TRP A 114 5.62 6.70 0.64
C TRP A 114 6.45 7.25 1.81
N LEU A 115 7.40 6.46 2.31
CA LEU A 115 8.18 6.78 3.50
C LEU A 115 9.14 7.96 3.31
N ARG A 116 9.52 8.28 2.07
CA ARG A 116 10.29 9.50 1.75
C ARG A 116 9.53 10.79 2.03
N SER A 117 8.21 10.74 2.15
CA SER A 117 7.38 11.91 2.40
C SER A 117 6.51 11.81 3.66
N HIS A 118 6.45 10.64 4.31
CA HIS A 118 5.64 10.44 5.52
C HIS A 118 6.29 9.37 6.39
N SER A 119 6.49 9.60 7.70
CA SER A 119 7.05 8.58 8.60
C SER A 119 5.99 7.69 9.25
N LEU A 120 4.77 7.65 8.71
CA LEU A 120 3.62 6.94 9.27
C LEU A 120 3.14 5.81 8.35
N CYS A 121 2.65 4.74 8.95
CA CYS A 121 2.04 3.62 8.24
C CYS A 121 0.82 4.11 7.41
N PRO A 122 0.75 3.77 6.10
CA PRO A 122 -0.44 4.08 5.31
C PRO A 122 -1.70 3.48 5.95
N LEU A 123 -1.68 2.23 6.40
CA LEU A 123 -2.91 1.57 6.89
C LEU A 123 -3.41 2.11 8.24
N CYS A 124 -2.53 2.23 9.22
CA CYS A 124 -2.94 2.51 10.61
C CYS A 124 -2.33 3.78 11.22
N ARG A 125 -1.53 4.55 10.47
CA ARG A 125 -0.80 5.73 10.96
C ARG A 125 0.14 5.48 12.15
N ALA A 126 0.44 4.23 12.49
CA ALA A 126 1.48 3.91 13.47
C ALA A 126 2.85 4.41 12.99
N ASP A 127 3.68 4.84 13.94
CA ASP A 127 5.04 5.26 13.64
C ASP A 127 5.85 4.11 13.06
N THR A 128 6.66 4.44 12.06
CA THR A 128 7.51 3.49 11.35
C THR A 128 8.89 3.37 11.97
N LYS A 129 9.24 4.27 12.89
CA LYS A 129 10.42 4.13 13.74
C LYS A 129 10.22 2.97 14.73
N PRO A 130 11.16 2.02 14.83
CA PRO A 130 11.11 1.03 15.88
C PRO A 130 11.20 1.71 17.25
N PRO A 131 10.54 1.16 18.30
CA PRO A 131 10.70 1.66 19.65
C PRO A 131 12.20 1.64 20.04
N PRO A 132 12.70 2.64 20.78
CA PRO A 132 14.09 2.65 21.22
C PRO A 132 14.39 1.36 22.03
N PRO A 133 15.60 0.80 21.91
CA PRO A 133 15.98 -0.38 22.68
C PRO A 133 15.79 -0.11 24.18
N PRO A 134 15.32 -1.09 24.98
CA PRO A 134 15.20 -0.92 26.42
C PRO A 134 16.57 -0.55 27.00
N LEU A 135 16.62 0.55 27.76
CA LEU A 135 17.84 0.99 28.43
C LEU A 135 18.27 -0.09 29.43
N PRO A 136 19.57 -0.42 29.52
CA PRO A 136 20.07 -1.27 30.59
C PRO A 136 19.88 -0.57 31.94
N GLU A 137 19.31 -1.31 32.90
CA GLU A 137 19.14 -0.94 34.31
C GLU A 137 20.47 -0.83 35.07
#